data_AF-A0A1W1CMM6-F1
#
_entry.id   AF-A0A1W1CMM6-F1
#
_cell.length_a   1.000
_cell.length_b   1.000
_cell.length_c   1.000
_cell.angle_alpha   90.00
_cell.angle_beta   90.00
_cell.angle_gamma   90.00
#
_symmetry.space_group_name_H-M   'P 1'
#
loop_
_entity.id
_entity.type
_entity.pdbx_description
1 polymer ?
#
loop_
_entity_poly.entity_id
_entity_poly.type
_entity_poly.pdbx_seq_one_letter_code
_entity_poly.pdbx_strand_id
1 'polypeptide(L)'
;MKKILIIACILLFTGCLDNLKFWGDKTEEKSKQEPKKVDTNKTVVIDYTKKQLEVKEYFELYLKQLESLDIEGIISMTYPKLFIPINKTLFKQYVNSLLTSTHISVESFDADITFIDSVQSYSQGEFVHLKYYTSIKLAFINPELYNDELSINVLNDILSSKYGKENITIEPQERTITIKKEEKLLAIKENEKEWKFIGDNQEYRRLYPQILPLDILSKI
;
A
#
# COMPACT_ATOMS: atom_id res chain seq x y z
N MET A 1 0.86 19.73 -17.53
CA MET A 1 1.48 19.52 -16.19
C MET A 1 0.50 19.17 -15.07
N LYS A 2 -0.75 19.69 -15.03
CA LYS A 2 -1.75 19.32 -13.99
C LYS A 2 -2.26 17.86 -14.03
N LYS A 3 -2.18 17.16 -15.17
CA LYS A 3 -2.68 15.78 -15.34
C LYS A 3 -1.81 14.70 -14.67
N ILE A 4 -0.50 14.95 -14.49
CA ILE A 4 0.48 13.96 -13.99
C ILE A 4 0.50 13.90 -12.44
N LEU A 5 0.09 14.97 -11.76
CA LEU A 5 0.11 15.07 -10.29
C LEU A 5 -0.88 14.10 -9.61
N ILE A 6 -1.86 13.59 -10.35
CA ILE A 6 -3.00 12.83 -9.81
C ILE A 6 -2.67 11.32 -9.68
N ILE A 7 -1.63 10.83 -10.36
CA ILE A 7 -1.17 9.42 -10.25
C ILE A 7 -0.37 9.20 -8.96
N ALA A 8 0.10 10.29 -8.34
CA ALA A 8 0.67 10.26 -7.00
C ALA A 8 -0.41 9.96 -5.93
N CYS A 9 -1.71 10.12 -6.23
CA CYS A 9 -2.79 9.95 -5.25
C CYS A 9 -2.98 8.50 -4.75
N ILE A 10 -2.50 7.50 -5.47
CA ILE A 10 -2.71 6.07 -5.15
C ILE A 10 -1.64 5.57 -4.13
N LEU A 11 -0.83 6.49 -3.60
CA LEU A 11 0.43 6.18 -2.92
C LEU A 11 0.38 5.98 -1.42
N LEU A 12 -0.73 6.31 -0.77
CA LEU A 12 -0.77 6.44 0.69
C LEU A 12 -1.10 5.14 1.42
N PHE A 13 -1.75 4.20 0.77
CA PHE A 13 -2.09 2.90 1.38
C PHE A 13 -1.09 1.80 1.01
N THR A 14 -0.35 1.99 -0.08
CA THR A 14 0.67 1.06 -0.58
C THR A 14 2.09 1.61 -0.42
N GLY A 15 2.22 2.80 0.17
CA GLY A 15 3.47 3.35 0.66
C GLY A 15 4.54 3.74 -0.34
N CYS A 16 4.19 4.18 -1.55
CA CYS A 16 5.18 4.38 -2.61
C CYS A 16 5.40 5.87 -2.96
N LEU A 17 5.82 6.73 -2.03
CA LEU A 17 6.18 8.12 -2.38
C LEU A 17 7.57 8.19 -3.05
N ASP A 18 7.62 8.18 -4.39
CA ASP A 18 8.68 8.85 -5.15
C ASP A 18 8.30 8.98 -6.64
N ASN A 19 8.05 10.21 -7.10
CA ASN A 19 8.43 10.72 -8.44
C ASN A 19 7.99 12.18 -8.64
N LEU A 20 8.57 13.09 -7.85
CA LEU A 20 8.72 14.50 -8.24
C LEU A 20 10.19 14.84 -8.52
N LYS A 21 10.99 13.87 -8.98
CA LYS A 21 12.30 14.09 -9.57
C LYS A 21 12.36 13.52 -10.98
N PHE A 22 12.51 14.47 -11.90
CA PHE A 22 13.01 14.46 -13.25
C PHE A 22 13.75 13.21 -13.76
N TRP A 23 13.54 12.98 -15.07
CA TRP A 23 14.07 11.95 -15.95
C TRP A 23 15.57 11.68 -15.82
N GLY A 24 15.95 10.40 -15.90
CA GLY A 24 17.36 9.99 -16.00
C GLY A 24 17.57 8.48 -15.98
N ASP A 25 17.23 7.82 -17.09
CA ASP A 25 17.89 6.66 -17.71
C ASP A 25 18.44 5.52 -16.83
N LYS A 26 17.86 4.30 -16.97
CA LYS A 26 18.49 3.18 -17.70
C LYS A 26 17.69 1.88 -17.58
N THR A 27 17.47 1.29 -18.75
CA THR A 27 16.93 -0.04 -19.02
C THR A 27 17.93 -1.13 -18.63
N GLU A 28 17.48 -2.18 -17.94
CA GLU A 28 18.17 -3.47 -17.91
C GLU A 28 17.18 -4.63 -18.13
N GLU A 29 17.53 -5.49 -19.09
CA GLU A 29 16.90 -6.76 -19.42
C GLU A 29 17.22 -7.86 -18.40
N LYS A 30 16.26 -8.78 -18.22
CA LYS A 30 16.40 -10.26 -18.06
C LYS A 30 15.11 -10.80 -17.44
N SER A 31 14.66 -12.04 -17.61
CA SER A 31 14.86 -13.14 -18.55
C SER A 31 13.75 -14.13 -18.20
N LYS A 32 13.09 -14.73 -19.21
CA LYS A 32 11.97 -15.68 -19.03
C LYS A 32 12.37 -16.92 -18.22
N GLN A 33 11.54 -17.30 -17.25
CA GLN A 33 11.38 -18.68 -16.80
C GLN A 33 9.89 -19.00 -16.64
N GLU A 34 9.50 -20.16 -17.20
CA GLU A 34 8.14 -20.69 -17.22
C GLU A 34 7.64 -21.10 -15.82
N PRO A 35 6.36 -20.86 -15.47
CA PRO A 35 5.79 -21.38 -14.24
C PRO A 35 5.34 -22.83 -14.41
N LYS A 36 5.88 -23.70 -13.55
CA LYS A 36 5.36 -25.06 -13.33
C LYS A 36 4.02 -24.96 -12.58
N LYS A 37 3.03 -25.68 -13.10
CA LYS A 37 1.69 -25.86 -12.54
C LYS A 37 1.77 -26.42 -11.12
N VAL A 38 1.10 -25.77 -10.16
CA VAL A 38 0.84 -26.29 -8.82
C VAL A 38 -0.67 -26.42 -8.67
N ASP A 39 -1.11 -27.63 -8.36
CA ASP A 39 -2.49 -28.02 -8.11
C ASP A 39 -3.08 -27.26 -6.93
N THR A 40 -4.10 -26.46 -7.22
CA THR A 40 -4.99 -25.81 -6.25
C THR A 40 -6.08 -26.79 -5.84
N ASN A 41 -6.02 -27.29 -4.60
CA ASN A 41 -7.16 -27.36 -3.68
C ASN A 41 -6.78 -28.12 -2.40
N LYS A 42 -6.15 -27.41 -1.47
CA LYS A 42 -6.28 -27.69 -0.05
C LYS A 42 -6.62 -26.39 0.65
N THR A 43 -7.85 -26.29 1.14
CA THR A 43 -8.22 -25.26 2.11
C THR A 43 -7.38 -25.48 3.36
N VAL A 44 -6.29 -24.72 3.49
CA VAL A 44 -5.46 -24.72 4.68
C VAL A 44 -6.26 -23.97 5.74
N VAL A 45 -6.76 -24.70 6.74
CA VAL A 45 -7.28 -24.07 7.96
C VAL A 45 -6.06 -23.51 8.69
N ILE A 46 -5.88 -22.19 8.64
CA ILE A 46 -4.81 -21.50 9.36
C ILE A 46 -5.26 -21.38 10.82
N ASP A 47 -4.67 -22.19 11.70
CA ASP A 47 -4.88 -22.06 13.15
C ASP A 47 -3.95 -20.96 13.68
N TYR A 48 -4.53 -19.83 14.07
CA TYR A 48 -3.78 -18.70 14.59
C TYR A 48 -3.51 -18.88 16.08
N THR A 49 -2.27 -18.61 16.50
CA THR A 49 -1.95 -18.49 17.94
C THR A 49 -2.73 -17.33 18.57
N LYS A 50 -2.89 -17.33 19.90
CA LYS A 50 -3.55 -16.24 20.63
C LYS A 50 -2.99 -14.85 20.29
N LYS A 51 -1.66 -14.73 20.13
CA LYS A 51 -1.02 -13.46 19.76
C LYS A 51 -1.30 -13.06 18.32
N GLN A 52 -1.38 -14.02 17.39
CA GLN A 52 -1.75 -13.73 16.00
C GLN A 52 -3.22 -13.32 15.88
N LEU A 53 -4.11 -13.88 16.69
CA LEU A 53 -5.50 -13.45 16.75
C LEU A 53 -5.62 -11.99 17.23
N GLU A 54 -4.86 -11.61 18.25
CA GLU A 54 -4.80 -10.21 18.70
C GLU A 54 -4.33 -9.27 17.58
N VAL A 55 -3.24 -9.62 16.89
CA VAL A 55 -2.72 -8.83 15.76
C VAL A 55 -3.75 -8.74 14.63
N LYS A 56 -4.45 -9.83 14.35
CA LYS A 56 -5.50 -9.90 13.33
C LYS A 56 -6.63 -8.91 13.63
N GLU A 57 -7.11 -8.85 14.86
CA GLU A 57 -8.17 -7.91 15.25
C GLU A 57 -7.77 -6.45 15.01
N TYR A 58 -6.54 -6.07 15.40
CA TYR A 58 -6.03 -4.73 15.11
C TYR A 58 -5.82 -4.49 13.61
N PHE A 59 -5.43 -5.53 12.88
CA PHE A 59 -5.21 -5.40 11.44
C PHE A 59 -6.54 -5.22 10.70
N GLU A 60 -7.58 -5.96 11.06
CA GLU A 60 -8.94 -5.78 10.52
C GLU A 60 -9.48 -4.38 10.83
N LEU A 61 -9.25 -3.88 12.04
CA LEU A 61 -9.58 -2.50 12.40
C LEU A 61 -8.83 -1.49 11.54
N TYR A 62 -7.54 -1.71 11.27
CA TYR A 62 -6.73 -0.85 10.40
C TYR A 62 -7.25 -0.85 8.96
N LEU A 63 -7.50 -2.03 8.39
CA LEU A 63 -8.06 -2.18 7.04
C LEU A 63 -9.40 -1.46 6.92
N LYS A 64 -10.27 -1.57 7.93
CA LYS A 64 -11.54 -0.83 7.98
C LYS A 64 -11.35 0.69 7.95
N GLN A 65 -10.28 1.23 8.57
CA GLN A 65 -9.97 2.66 8.45
C GLN A 65 -9.50 3.03 7.04
N LEU A 66 -8.80 2.13 6.34
CA LEU A 66 -8.43 2.33 4.94
C LEU A 66 -9.67 2.32 4.04
N GLU A 67 -10.56 1.35 4.23
CA GLU A 67 -11.83 1.20 3.49
C GLU A 67 -12.72 2.43 3.65
N SER A 68 -12.87 2.94 4.88
CA SER A 68 -13.66 4.14 5.17
C SER A 68 -12.95 5.45 4.82
N LEU A 69 -11.67 5.37 4.44
CA LEU A 69 -10.80 6.53 4.19
C LEU A 69 -10.73 7.48 5.41
N ASP A 70 -10.88 6.96 6.63
CA ASP A 70 -10.80 7.74 7.87
C ASP A 70 -9.34 8.11 8.18
N ILE A 71 -8.94 9.29 7.74
CA ILE A 71 -7.56 9.80 7.86
C ILE A 71 -7.08 9.80 9.32
N GLU A 72 -7.95 10.18 10.27
CA GLU A 72 -7.56 10.22 11.68
C GLU A 72 -7.41 8.81 12.23
N GLY A 73 -8.32 7.91 11.88
CA GLY A 73 -8.24 6.48 12.17
C GLY A 73 -6.93 5.86 11.66
N ILE A 74 -6.65 6.02 10.36
CA ILE A 74 -5.42 5.55 9.69
C ILE A 74 -4.17 6.04 10.44
N ILE A 75 -4.10 7.34 10.73
CA ILE A 75 -2.94 7.94 11.39
C ILE A 75 -2.79 7.47 12.83
N SER A 76 -3.90 7.27 13.55
CA SER A 76 -3.88 6.76 14.93
C SER A 76 -3.31 5.34 15.00
N MET A 77 -3.51 4.55 13.95
CA MET A 77 -3.04 3.17 13.82
C MET A 77 -1.69 3.05 13.10
N THR A 78 -1.17 4.14 12.53
CA THR A 78 0.16 4.17 11.89
C THR A 78 1.27 4.24 12.93
N TYR A 79 2.38 3.53 12.69
CA TYR A 79 3.53 3.55 13.59
C TYR A 79 4.08 4.98 13.77
N PRO A 80 4.05 5.55 14.99
CA PRO A 80 4.20 6.99 15.17
C PRO A 80 5.57 7.54 14.77
N LYS A 81 6.64 6.72 14.85
CA LYS A 81 7.99 7.15 14.44
C LYS A 81 8.10 7.38 12.93
N LEU A 82 7.18 6.85 12.11
CA LEU A 82 7.09 7.19 10.69
C LEU A 82 6.90 8.70 10.47
N PHE A 83 6.23 9.37 11.42
CA PHE A 83 5.95 10.80 11.31
C PHE A 83 7.11 11.71 11.76
N ILE A 84 8.25 11.12 12.13
CA ILE A 84 9.49 11.87 12.40
C ILE A 84 10.07 12.39 11.07
N PRO A 85 10.36 11.53 10.07
CA PRO A 85 10.80 12.00 8.75
C PRO A 85 9.64 12.53 7.88
N ILE A 86 8.42 12.01 8.06
CA ILE A 86 7.24 12.42 7.28
C ILE A 86 6.36 13.30 8.16
N ASN A 87 6.42 14.63 8.00
CA ASN A 87 5.59 15.53 8.78
C ASN A 87 4.10 15.12 8.74
N LYS A 88 3.53 14.79 9.91
CA LYS A 88 2.14 14.30 10.05
C LYS A 88 1.10 15.26 9.48
N THR A 89 1.30 16.57 9.63
CA THR A 89 0.39 17.58 9.07
C THR A 89 0.43 17.60 7.55
N LEU A 90 1.61 17.51 6.96
CA LEU A 90 1.75 17.39 5.50
C LEU A 90 1.14 16.10 4.98
N PHE A 91 1.32 14.98 5.69
CA PHE A 91 0.66 13.72 5.34
C PHE A 91 -0.86 13.88 5.32
N LYS A 92 -1.46 14.46 6.37
CA LYS A 92 -2.91 14.74 6.43
C LYS A 92 -3.39 15.63 5.29
N GLN A 93 -2.68 16.73 5.03
CA GLN A 93 -3.03 17.66 3.96
C GLN A 93 -2.97 16.98 2.59
N TYR A 94 -1.94 16.17 2.39
CA TYR A 94 -1.77 15.40 1.18
C TYR A 94 -2.95 14.44 1.00
N VAL A 95 -3.26 13.58 1.98
CA VAL A 95 -4.39 12.63 1.91
C VAL A 95 -5.71 13.36 1.61
N ASN A 96 -6.00 14.44 2.35
CA ASN A 96 -7.21 15.24 2.16
C ASN A 96 -7.33 15.80 0.74
N SER A 97 -6.23 16.27 0.14
CA SER A 97 -6.26 16.79 -1.24
C SER A 97 -6.64 15.74 -2.28
N LEU A 98 -6.41 14.46 -1.98
CA LEU A 98 -6.79 13.35 -2.86
C LEU A 98 -8.26 13.01 -2.69
N LEU A 99 -8.73 12.89 -1.44
CA LEU A 99 -10.12 12.58 -1.14
C LEU A 99 -11.10 13.66 -1.60
N THR A 100 -10.64 14.91 -1.66
CA THR A 100 -11.41 16.07 -2.13
C THR A 100 -11.12 16.42 -3.60
N SER A 101 -10.40 15.56 -4.32
CA SER A 101 -10.07 15.80 -5.72
C SER A 101 -11.32 15.84 -6.60
N THR A 102 -11.41 16.84 -7.48
CA THR A 102 -12.47 16.94 -8.50
C THR A 102 -12.13 16.16 -9.78
N HIS A 103 -11.06 15.36 -9.76
CA HIS A 103 -10.53 14.70 -10.94
C HIS A 103 -10.61 13.18 -10.88
N ILE A 104 -10.40 12.61 -9.69
CA ILE A 104 -10.46 11.16 -9.44
C ILE A 104 -11.27 10.93 -8.17
N SER A 105 -12.14 9.92 -8.19
CA SER A 105 -12.79 9.38 -7.00
C SER A 105 -12.28 7.97 -6.73
N VAL A 106 -12.23 7.59 -5.45
CA VAL A 106 -12.19 6.18 -5.05
C VAL A 106 -13.63 5.67 -5.06
N GLU A 107 -13.93 4.66 -5.88
CA GLU A 107 -15.25 4.02 -5.91
C GLU A 107 -15.33 2.88 -4.90
N SER A 108 -14.27 2.09 -4.80
CA SER A 108 -14.14 1.03 -3.80
C SER A 108 -12.69 0.83 -3.38
N PHE A 109 -12.54 0.36 -2.15
CA PHE A 109 -11.31 -0.18 -1.61
C PHE A 109 -11.71 -1.45 -0.86
N ASP A 110 -11.21 -2.58 -1.32
CA ASP A 110 -11.45 -3.89 -0.71
C ASP A 110 -10.10 -4.46 -0.26
N ALA A 111 -10.07 -5.05 0.93
CA ALA A 111 -8.85 -5.63 1.49
C ALA A 111 -9.10 -6.95 2.21
N ASP A 112 -8.24 -7.93 1.93
CA ASP A 112 -8.31 -9.27 2.53
C ASP A 112 -6.96 -9.64 3.14
N ILE A 113 -6.94 -10.03 4.41
CA ILE A 113 -5.72 -10.51 5.06
C ILE A 113 -5.31 -11.85 4.44
N THR A 114 -4.13 -11.91 3.85
CA THR A 114 -3.61 -13.12 3.20
C THR A 114 -2.60 -13.85 4.07
N PHE A 115 -1.90 -13.15 4.96
CA PHE A 115 -0.86 -13.74 5.80
C PHE A 115 -0.61 -12.94 7.08
N ILE A 116 -0.43 -13.68 8.19
CA ILE A 116 0.04 -13.16 9.47
C ILE A 116 1.19 -14.07 9.92
N ASP A 117 2.40 -13.52 10.02
CA ASP A 117 3.56 -14.28 10.49
C ASP A 117 3.48 -14.59 11.99
N SER A 118 4.43 -15.36 12.49
CA SER A 118 4.70 -15.54 13.90
C SER A 118 5.07 -14.22 14.57
N VAL A 119 4.59 -14.03 15.81
CA VAL A 119 4.88 -12.83 16.60
C VAL A 119 6.27 -12.92 17.18
N GLN A 120 7.11 -11.94 16.86
CA GLN A 120 8.50 -11.89 17.28
C GLN A 120 8.71 -10.82 18.34
N SER A 121 9.48 -11.14 19.38
CA SER A 121 9.88 -10.16 20.38
C SER A 121 11.12 -9.38 19.96
N TYR A 122 11.21 -8.14 20.42
CA TYR A 122 12.38 -7.28 20.36
C TYR A 122 12.52 -6.52 21.69
N SER A 123 13.61 -5.76 21.86
CA SER A 123 13.99 -5.12 23.13
C SER A 123 12.93 -4.23 23.77
N GLN A 124 12.03 -3.65 22.97
CA GLN A 124 10.98 -2.74 23.45
C GLN A 124 9.57 -3.26 23.19
N GLY A 125 9.38 -4.51 22.77
CA GLY A 125 8.04 -5.06 22.51
C GLY A 125 7.99 -6.20 21.51
N GLU A 126 6.99 -6.17 20.63
CA GLU A 126 6.72 -7.23 19.65
C GLU A 126 6.51 -6.67 18.24
N PHE A 127 6.80 -7.47 17.21
CA PHE A 127 6.53 -7.14 15.81
C PHE A 127 6.12 -8.37 14.99
N VAL A 128 5.42 -8.14 13.87
CA VAL A 128 4.90 -9.17 12.98
C VAL A 128 4.93 -8.69 11.52
N HIS A 129 5.31 -9.57 10.59
CA HIS A 129 5.10 -9.33 9.17
C HIS A 129 3.68 -9.73 8.77
N LEU A 130 3.03 -8.86 8.01
CA LEU A 130 1.67 -9.07 7.55
C LEU A 130 1.62 -8.93 6.05
N LYS A 131 0.67 -9.63 5.44
CA LYS A 131 0.27 -9.39 4.06
C LYS A 131 -1.23 -9.35 3.92
N TYR A 132 -1.66 -8.55 2.96
CA TYR A 132 -3.04 -8.44 2.59
C TYR A 132 -3.14 -8.19 1.09
N TYR A 133 -4.19 -8.71 0.48
CA TYR A 133 -4.55 -8.39 -0.87
C TYR A 133 -5.42 -7.14 -0.87
N THR A 134 -5.21 -6.27 -1.84
CA THR A 134 -6.00 -5.05 -2.05
C THR A 134 -6.61 -5.05 -3.44
N SER A 135 -7.82 -4.50 -3.54
CA SER A 135 -8.45 -4.13 -4.80
C SER A 135 -8.99 -2.70 -4.66
N ILE A 136 -8.42 -1.77 -5.43
CA ILE A 136 -8.82 -0.37 -5.43
C ILE A 136 -9.44 -0.05 -6.78
N LYS A 137 -10.69 0.42 -6.79
CA LYS A 137 -11.34 0.92 -7.99
C LYS A 137 -11.41 2.44 -7.94
N LEU A 138 -10.90 3.07 -8.99
CA LEU A 138 -10.84 4.52 -9.15
C LEU A 138 -11.66 4.93 -10.38
N ALA A 139 -12.32 6.08 -10.30
CA ALA A 139 -13.06 6.67 -11.42
C ALA A 139 -12.53 8.05 -11.80
N PHE A 140 -12.39 8.32 -13.10
CA PHE A 140 -12.03 9.65 -13.61
C PHE A 140 -13.27 10.52 -13.77
N ILE A 141 -13.53 11.35 -12.75
CA ILE A 141 -14.67 12.26 -12.72
C ILE A 141 -14.53 13.39 -13.74
N ASN A 142 -13.31 13.89 -13.97
CA ASN A 142 -13.09 15.00 -14.88
C ASN A 142 -13.09 14.51 -16.35
N PRO A 143 -14.08 14.89 -17.18
CA PRO A 143 -14.23 14.39 -18.55
C PRO A 143 -13.03 14.68 -19.45
N GLU A 144 -12.28 15.75 -19.16
CA GLU A 144 -11.10 16.22 -19.91
C GLU A 144 -9.82 15.40 -19.64
N LEU A 145 -9.86 14.51 -18.65
CA LEU A 145 -8.76 13.62 -18.34
C LEU A 145 -8.97 12.27 -19.01
N TYR A 146 -7.90 11.75 -19.60
CA TYR A 146 -7.81 10.39 -20.14
C TYR A 146 -8.92 10.08 -21.17
N ASN A 147 -9.24 11.07 -22.01
CA ASN A 147 -10.31 11.03 -23.00
C ASN A 147 -9.83 10.65 -24.41
N ASP A 148 -8.53 10.40 -24.56
CA ASP A 148 -7.91 9.98 -25.82
C ASP A 148 -7.00 8.78 -25.58
N GLU A 149 -6.77 8.00 -26.64
CA GLU A 149 -5.98 6.76 -26.58
C GLU A 149 -4.55 7.00 -26.06
N LEU A 150 -3.92 8.11 -26.47
CA LEU A 150 -2.55 8.42 -26.06
C LEU A 150 -2.49 8.70 -24.56
N SER A 151 -3.41 9.49 -24.01
CA SER A 151 -3.43 9.78 -22.58
C SER A 151 -3.76 8.55 -21.73
N ILE A 152 -4.61 7.64 -22.22
CA ILE A 152 -4.88 6.33 -21.58
C ILE A 152 -3.63 5.44 -21.60
N ASN A 153 -2.94 5.35 -22.73
CA ASN A 153 -1.73 4.53 -22.85
C ASN A 153 -0.61 5.03 -21.94
N VAL A 154 -0.38 6.35 -21.91
CA VAL A 154 0.61 6.96 -20.99
C VAL A 154 0.27 6.65 -19.54
N LEU A 155 -1.01 6.74 -19.16
CA LEU A 155 -1.46 6.40 -17.82
C LEU A 155 -1.20 4.92 -17.52
N ASN A 156 -1.54 4.03 -18.45
CA ASN A 156 -1.31 2.60 -18.32
C ASN A 156 0.17 2.27 -18.12
N ASP A 157 1.06 2.90 -18.87
CA ASP A 157 2.50 2.68 -18.77
C ASP A 157 3.03 3.13 -17.40
N ILE A 158 2.60 4.31 -16.93
CA ILE A 158 2.98 4.81 -15.61
C ILE A 158 2.49 3.85 -14.51
N LEU A 159 1.23 3.43 -14.55
CA LEU A 159 0.66 2.53 -13.54
C LEU A 159 1.29 1.14 -13.61
N SER A 160 1.49 0.58 -14.80
CA SER A 160 2.11 -0.73 -15.01
C SER A 160 3.55 -0.76 -14.52
N SER A 161 4.31 0.32 -14.75
CA SER A 161 5.69 0.44 -14.25
C SER A 161 5.78 0.38 -12.73
N LYS A 162 4.71 0.79 -12.05
CA LYS A 162 4.66 1.00 -10.61
C LYS A 162 4.00 -0.15 -9.85
N TYR A 163 2.93 -0.70 -10.41
CA TYR A 163 2.13 -1.73 -9.77
C TYR A 163 2.33 -3.11 -10.41
N GLY A 164 2.96 -3.20 -11.57
CA GLY A 164 2.97 -4.41 -12.40
C GLY A 164 1.80 -4.41 -13.37
N LYS A 165 2.05 -4.80 -14.63
CA LYS A 165 1.03 -4.74 -15.70
C LYS A 165 -0.14 -5.69 -15.42
N GLU A 166 0.13 -6.82 -14.80
CA GLU A 166 -0.83 -7.84 -14.39
C GLU A 166 -1.78 -7.38 -13.27
N ASN A 167 -1.40 -6.32 -12.56
CA ASN A 167 -2.11 -5.80 -11.40
C ASN A 167 -3.01 -4.60 -11.73
N ILE A 168 -3.04 -4.18 -13.01
CA ILE A 168 -3.79 -3.02 -13.48
C ILE A 168 -4.82 -3.46 -14.53
N THR A 169 -6.05 -3.02 -14.35
CA THR A 169 -7.12 -3.11 -15.35
C THR A 169 -7.67 -1.72 -15.60
N ILE A 170 -7.64 -1.26 -16.84
CA ILE A 170 -8.22 0.02 -17.25
C ILE A 170 -9.45 -0.28 -18.09
N GLU A 171 -10.56 0.37 -17.77
CA GLU A 171 -11.82 0.29 -18.50
C GLU A 171 -12.12 1.67 -19.09
N PRO A 172 -11.62 2.01 -20.30
CA PRO A 172 -11.75 3.35 -20.87
C PRO A 172 -13.20 3.82 -21.02
N GLN A 173 -14.11 2.90 -21.37
CA GLN A 173 -15.53 3.20 -21.58
C GLN A 173 -16.20 3.59 -20.26
N GLU A 174 -15.89 2.86 -19.19
CA GLU A 174 -16.38 3.15 -17.83
C GLU A 174 -15.57 4.26 -17.15
N ARG A 175 -14.46 4.69 -17.76
CA ARG A 175 -13.49 5.66 -17.22
C ARG A 175 -12.99 5.25 -15.84
N THR A 176 -12.77 3.95 -15.63
CA THR A 176 -12.30 3.41 -14.36
C THR A 176 -10.94 2.72 -14.48
N ILE A 177 -10.27 2.62 -13.34
CA ILE A 177 -9.07 1.81 -13.16
C ILE A 177 -9.26 0.95 -11.93
N THR A 178 -8.97 -0.34 -12.08
CA THR A 178 -8.85 -1.27 -10.96
C THR A 178 -7.39 -1.62 -10.76
N ILE A 179 -6.92 -1.51 -9.52
CA ILE A 179 -5.57 -1.86 -9.10
C ILE A 179 -5.67 -2.97 -8.07
N LYS A 180 -5.01 -4.09 -8.32
CA LYS A 180 -5.09 -5.30 -7.52
C LYS A 180 -3.68 -5.74 -7.12
N LYS A 181 -3.37 -5.82 -5.83
CA LYS A 181 -2.00 -6.11 -5.38
C LYS A 181 -1.96 -6.73 -4.00
N GLU A 182 -1.05 -7.70 -3.81
CA GLU A 182 -0.61 -8.12 -2.48
C GLU A 182 0.34 -7.07 -1.91
N GLU A 183 -0.07 -6.48 -0.79
CA GLU A 183 0.69 -5.51 -0.03
C GLU A 183 1.28 -6.16 1.23
N LYS A 184 2.39 -5.60 1.70
CA LYS A 184 3.10 -6.06 2.89
C LYS A 184 3.11 -4.95 3.94
N LEU A 185 2.93 -5.33 5.19
CA LEU A 185 3.07 -4.43 6.33
C LEU A 185 3.99 -5.04 7.40
N LEU A 186 4.51 -4.17 8.23
CA LEU A 186 5.10 -4.48 9.51
C LEU A 186 4.18 -3.95 10.60
N ALA A 187 3.69 -4.84 11.47
CA ALA A 187 2.98 -4.46 12.69
C ALA A 187 3.97 -4.41 13.85
N ILE A 188 3.89 -3.38 14.69
CA ILE A 188 4.79 -3.14 15.81
C ILE A 188 3.97 -2.75 17.03
N LYS A 189 4.24 -3.41 18.15
CA LYS A 189 3.68 -3.13 19.47
C LYS A 189 4.82 -2.78 20.41
N GLU A 190 4.99 -1.49 20.72
CA GLU A 190 6.02 -1.03 21.66
C GLU A 190 5.46 -0.91 23.08
N ASN A 191 6.21 -1.38 24.07
CA ASN A 191 5.93 -1.26 25.50
C ASN A 191 4.51 -1.72 25.87
N GLU A 192 4.08 -2.85 25.30
CA GLU A 192 2.78 -3.48 25.53
C GLU A 192 1.55 -2.61 25.17
N LYS A 193 1.75 -1.55 24.37
CA LYS A 193 0.65 -0.70 23.87
C LYS A 193 -0.11 -1.37 22.72
N GLU A 194 -0.94 -0.61 22.04
CA GLU A 194 -1.66 -1.05 20.84
C GLU A 194 -0.71 -1.38 19.68
N TRP A 195 -1.11 -2.33 18.82
CA TRP A 195 -0.44 -2.60 17.56
C TRP A 195 -0.56 -1.39 16.62
N LYS A 196 0.56 -1.03 15.99
CA LYS A 196 0.64 0.02 14.96
C LYS A 196 1.27 -0.52 13.70
N PHE A 197 0.91 0.06 12.56
CA PHE A 197 1.24 -0.48 11.24
C PHE A 197 2.14 0.49 10.45
N ILE A 198 3.04 -0.08 9.66
CA ILE A 198 3.82 0.64 8.65
C ILE A 198 3.93 -0.25 7.41
N GLY A 199 3.89 0.34 6.22
CA GLY A 199 4.07 -0.42 4.99
C GLY A 199 5.47 -1.02 4.89
N ASP A 200 5.56 -2.20 4.26
CA ASP A 200 6.79 -2.96 4.06
C ASP A 200 7.08 -3.11 2.55
N ASN A 201 7.35 -1.97 1.93
CA ASN A 201 7.79 -1.86 0.53
C ASN A 201 9.15 -1.14 0.46
N GLN A 202 9.70 -1.04 -0.74
CA GLN A 202 11.01 -0.42 -0.96
C GLN A 202 11.11 1.01 -0.42
N GLU A 203 10.07 1.83 -0.54
CA GLU A 203 10.09 3.24 -0.13
C GLU A 203 10.06 3.38 1.39
N TYR A 204 9.17 2.65 2.08
CA TYR A 204 9.18 2.64 3.54
C TYR A 204 10.45 2.02 4.10
N ARG A 205 11.00 0.98 3.46
CA ARG A 205 12.27 0.36 3.88
C ARG A 205 13.44 1.34 3.86
N ARG A 206 13.43 2.37 3.01
CA ARG A 206 14.45 3.46 3.04
C ARG A 206 14.38 4.29 4.31
N LEU A 207 13.22 4.39 4.94
CA LEU A 207 13.00 5.13 6.20
C LEU A 207 13.29 4.28 7.44
N TYR A 208 13.27 2.95 7.31
CA TYR A 208 13.44 2.02 8.43
C TYR A 208 14.68 2.29 9.29
N PRO A 209 15.88 2.57 8.75
CA PRO A 209 17.05 2.88 9.57
C PRO A 209 16.89 4.10 10.49
N GLN A 210 15.96 5.01 10.19
CA GLN A 210 15.71 6.23 10.98
C GLN A 210 14.62 6.04 12.04
N ILE A 211 13.76 5.03 11.88
CA ILE A 211 12.52 4.91 12.66
C ILE A 211 12.40 3.57 13.40
N LEU A 212 13.08 2.51 12.95
CA LEU A 212 13.01 1.19 13.55
C LEU A 212 14.23 0.91 14.44
N PRO A 213 14.03 0.24 15.59
CA PRO A 213 15.11 -0.33 16.39
C PRO A 213 16.00 -1.32 15.61
N LEU A 214 17.31 -1.36 15.95
CA LEU A 214 18.31 -2.21 15.29
C LEU A 214 17.98 -3.71 15.33
N ASP A 215 17.36 -4.17 16.43
CA ASP A 215 16.97 -5.56 16.61
C ASP A 215 15.81 -5.99 15.70
N ILE A 216 14.89 -5.08 15.36
CA ILE A 216 13.92 -5.30 14.27
C ILE A 216 14.65 -5.31 12.94
N LEU A 217 15.51 -4.33 12.65
CA LEU A 217 16.25 -4.23 11.38
C LEU A 217 17.07 -5.48 11.06
N SER A 218 17.61 -6.15 12.09
CA SER A 218 18.38 -7.39 11.93
C SER A 218 17.56 -8.62 11.50
N LYS A 219 16.24 -8.52 11.51
CA LYS A 219 15.30 -9.64 11.29
C LYS A 219 14.42 -9.49 10.04
N ILE A 220 14.58 -8.41 9.25
CA ILE A 220 13.70 -8.03 8.13
C ILE A 220 14.40 -7.82 6.79
#